data_AF-A0A8T5TMS7-F1
#
_entry.id   AF-A0A8T5TMS7-F1
#
_cell.length_a   1.000
_cell.length_b   1.000
_cell.length_c   1.000
_cell.angle_alpha   90.00
_cell.angle_beta   90.00
_cell.angle_gamma   90.00
#
_symmetry.space_group_name_H-M   'P 1'
#
loop_
_entity.id
_entity.type
_entity.pdbx_description
1 polymer ?
#
loop_
_entity_poly.entity_id
_entity_poly.type
_entity_poly.pdbx_seq_one_letter_code
_entity_poly.pdbx_strand_id
1 'polypeptide(L)'
;MAIFDINSVIITGTLFVIFGVFLFFDLFKRNERYGYLAYIVALIPVNFLWFLQFDVLGVYLILFILWNLCLLRDLFGVSRKNDPKAINDILLYLVLGVIIQIIITAILPVSIVSMQTNTIPYGFFYFPDIYTVTFGIELWVNQTILFAFRIIASV
;
A
#
# COMPACT_ATOMS: atom_id res chain seq x y z
N MET A 1 8.20 5.61 20.99
CA MET A 1 6.86 5.92 20.47
C MET A 1 7.02 7.13 19.56
N ALA A 2 6.87 6.97 18.25
CA ALA A 2 6.86 8.12 17.35
C ALA A 2 5.56 8.88 17.60
N ILE A 3 5.65 9.98 18.35
CA ILE A 3 4.53 10.89 18.57
C ILE A 3 4.27 11.55 17.23
N PHE A 4 3.00 11.66 16.82
CA PHE A 4 2.60 12.36 15.61
C PHE A 4 2.94 13.86 15.77
N ASP A 5 4.21 14.19 15.51
CA ASP A 5 4.80 15.50 15.67
C ASP A 5 4.97 16.16 14.29
N ILE A 6 5.31 17.45 14.29
CA ILE A 6 5.50 18.22 13.06
C ILE A 6 6.53 17.57 12.13
N ASN A 7 7.56 16.93 12.69
CA ASN A 7 8.59 16.24 11.92
C ASN A 7 8.02 15.01 11.19
N SER A 8 7.23 14.20 11.88
CA SER A 8 6.56 13.02 11.32
C SER A 8 5.62 13.39 10.18
N VAL A 9 4.92 14.53 10.31
CA VAL A 9 4.08 15.08 9.22
C VAL A 9 4.91 15.51 8.02
N ILE A 10 6.01 16.25 8.24
CA ILE A 10 6.91 16.68 7.16
C ILE A 10 7.53 15.47 6.43
N ILE A 11 7.98 14.46 7.19
CA ILE A 11 8.57 13.25 6.61
C ILE A 11 7.52 12.50 5.79
N THR A 12 6.35 12.22 6.37
CA THR A 12 5.24 11.56 5.66
C THR A 12 4.89 12.31 4.38
N GLY A 13 4.70 13.63 4.47
CA GLY A 13 4.38 14.47 3.31
C GLY A 13 5.45 14.37 2.23
N THR A 14 6.73 14.41 2.61
CA THR A 14 7.86 14.28 1.69
C THR A 14 7.88 12.90 1.02
N LEU A 15 7.59 11.81 1.75
CA LEU A 15 7.51 10.45 1.19
C LEU A 15 6.38 10.34 0.15
N PHE A 16 5.23 10.97 0.40
CA PHE A 16 4.14 11.05 -0.59
C PHE A 16 4.51 11.91 -1.80
N VAL A 17 5.27 13.00 -1.61
CA VAL A 17 5.79 13.80 -2.73
C VAL A 17 6.76 12.98 -3.57
N ILE A 18 7.67 12.21 -2.96
CA ILE A 18 8.56 11.29 -3.66
C ILE A 18 7.74 10.28 -4.47
N PHE A 19 6.74 9.65 -3.87
CA PHE A 19 5.82 8.77 -4.60
C PHE A 19 5.17 9.50 -5.79
N GLY A 20 4.66 10.72 -5.58
CA GLY A 20 4.09 11.54 -6.65
C GLY A 20 5.06 11.81 -7.79
N VAL A 21 6.33 12.10 -7.48
CA VAL A 21 7.39 12.24 -8.50
C VAL A 21 7.50 10.95 -9.31
N PHE A 22 7.61 9.78 -8.69
CA PHE A 22 7.66 8.50 -9.42
C PHE A 22 6.38 8.18 -10.19
N LEU A 23 5.22 8.59 -9.67
CA LEU A 23 3.94 8.45 -10.35
C LEU A 23 3.92 9.27 -11.64
N PHE A 24 4.39 10.51 -11.62
CA PHE A 24 4.37 11.40 -12.79
C PHE A 24 5.63 11.35 -13.66
N PHE A 25 6.73 10.75 -13.18
CA PHE A 25 8.01 10.67 -13.90
C PHE A 25 7.85 10.03 -15.28
N ASP A 26 7.00 9.01 -15.38
CA ASP A 26 6.72 8.30 -16.64
C ASP A 26 5.81 9.10 -17.60
N LEU A 27 5.05 10.06 -17.06
CA LEU A 27 4.18 10.95 -17.83
C LEU A 27 4.99 11.92 -18.72
N PHE A 28 6.27 12.15 -18.37
CA PHE A 28 7.22 12.99 -19.12
C PHE A 28 7.92 12.28 -20.29
N LYS A 29 7.41 11.14 -20.76
CA LYS A 29 7.83 10.48 -22.02
C LYS A 29 9.32 10.09 -22.10
N ARG A 30 9.99 9.80 -20.99
CA ARG A 30 11.26 9.04 -21.05
C ARG A 30 10.92 7.56 -21.14
N ASN A 31 11.29 6.94 -22.24
CA ASN A 31 11.00 5.54 -22.58
C ASN A 31 11.83 4.57 -21.72
N GLU A 32 11.86 4.77 -20.40
CA GLU A 32 12.73 4.07 -19.47
C GLU A 32 11.98 3.02 -18.65
N ARG A 33 12.65 1.89 -18.40
CA ARG A 33 12.12 0.72 -17.68
C ARG A 33 11.72 1.00 -16.21
N TYR A 34 11.97 2.20 -15.72
CA TYR A 34 11.69 2.62 -14.34
C TYR A 34 10.26 3.13 -14.13
N GLY A 35 9.44 3.24 -15.19
CA GLY A 35 8.06 3.74 -15.12
C GLY A 35 7.17 3.01 -14.10
N TYR A 36 7.37 1.71 -13.96
CA TYR A 36 6.60 0.84 -13.05
C TYR A 36 7.19 0.78 -11.63
N LEU A 37 8.28 1.48 -11.33
CA LEU A 37 8.88 1.49 -9.99
C LEU A 37 7.94 2.14 -8.96
N ALA A 38 6.99 2.98 -9.40
CA ALA A 38 5.97 3.60 -8.55
C ALA A 38 5.19 2.59 -7.68
N TYR A 39 4.97 1.35 -8.15
CA TYR A 39 4.35 0.28 -7.35
C TYR A 39 5.15 -0.05 -6.09
N ILE A 40 6.48 -0.07 -6.20
CA ILE A 40 7.39 -0.35 -5.09
C ILE A 40 7.54 0.91 -4.23
N VAL A 41 7.66 2.09 -4.82
CA VAL A 41 7.78 3.36 -4.07
C VAL A 41 6.55 3.61 -3.19
N ALA A 42 5.35 3.20 -3.62
CA ALA A 42 4.12 3.33 -2.83
C ALA A 42 4.21 2.65 -1.44
N LEU A 43 5.04 1.61 -1.32
CA LEU A 43 5.25 0.90 -0.06
C LEU A 43 5.92 1.77 1.00
N ILE A 44 6.76 2.73 0.60
CA ILE A 44 7.55 3.54 1.52
C ILE A 44 6.67 4.44 2.40
N PRO A 45 5.85 5.37 1.85
CA PRO A 45 4.99 6.22 2.67
C PRO A 45 3.97 5.41 3.46
N VAL A 46 3.45 4.31 2.89
CA VAL A 46 2.46 3.44 3.54
C VAL A 46 3.05 2.75 4.77
N ASN A 47 4.22 2.11 4.64
CA ASN A 47 4.83 1.44 5.78
C ASN A 47 5.35 2.43 6.82
N PHE A 48 5.68 3.67 6.42
CA PHE A 48 5.95 4.74 7.37
C PHE A 48 4.70 5.15 8.15
N LEU A 49 3.53 5.24 7.51
CA LEU A 49 2.25 5.47 8.23
C LEU A 49 1.97 4.34 9.23
N TRP A 50 2.23 3.09 8.87
CA TRP A 50 2.08 1.96 9.79
C TRP A 50 3.05 2.06 10.97
N PHE A 51 4.30 2.45 10.72
CA PHE A 51 5.28 2.73 11.77
C PHE A 51 4.81 3.83 12.73
N LEU A 52 4.16 4.88 12.21
CA LEU A 52 3.51 5.95 12.99
C LEU A 52 2.23 5.50 13.73
N GLN A 53 1.90 4.21 13.72
CA GLN A 53 0.74 3.63 14.43
C GLN A 53 -0.60 4.11 13.84
N PHE A 54 -0.64 4.40 12.54
CA PHE A 54 -1.92 4.52 11.86
C PHE A 54 -2.66 3.19 11.89
N ASP A 55 -3.99 3.27 11.85
CA ASP A 55 -4.85 2.12 11.71
C ASP A 55 -4.37 1.22 10.56
N VAL A 56 -4.02 -0.02 10.88
CA VAL A 56 -3.48 -0.98 9.90
C VAL A 56 -4.47 -1.21 8.76
N LEU A 57 -5.78 -1.19 9.01
CA LEU A 57 -6.77 -1.31 7.94
C LEU A 57 -6.76 -0.09 7.02
N GLY A 58 -6.66 1.11 7.60
CA GLY A 58 -6.49 2.36 6.86
C GLY A 58 -5.19 2.41 6.04
N VAL A 59 -4.07 1.94 6.60
CA VAL A 59 -2.78 1.83 5.90
C VAL A 59 -2.91 0.99 4.64
N TYR A 60 -3.54 -0.19 4.75
CA TYR A 60 -3.74 -1.07 3.60
C TYR A 60 -4.70 -0.48 2.58
N LEU A 61 -5.71 0.29 3.02
CA LEU A 61 -6.64 0.97 2.12
C LEU A 61 -5.89 2.04 1.31
N ILE A 62 -5.03 2.82 1.96
CA ILE A 62 -4.19 3.81 1.29
C ILE A 62 -3.28 3.11 0.27
N LEU A 63 -2.61 2.02 0.63
CA LEU A 63 -1.78 1.26 -0.31
C LEU A 63 -2.58 0.80 -1.53
N PHE A 64 -3.78 0.26 -1.29
CA PHE A 64 -4.68 -0.16 -2.35
C PHE A 64 -5.04 1.01 -3.27
N ILE A 65 -5.38 2.19 -2.72
CA ILE A 65 -5.67 3.39 -3.51
C ILE A 65 -4.44 3.81 -4.34
N LEU A 66 -3.25 3.86 -3.74
CA LEU A 66 -2.02 4.25 -4.45
C LEU A 66 -1.72 3.30 -5.61
N TRP A 67 -1.85 1.99 -5.41
CA TRP A 67 -1.67 1.02 -6.49
C TRP A 67 -2.73 1.12 -7.57
N ASN A 68 -3.98 1.44 -7.23
CA ASN A 68 -5.01 1.74 -8.22
C ASN A 68 -4.66 3.00 -9.03
N LEU A 69 -4.11 4.05 -8.41
CA LEU A 69 -3.62 5.22 -9.15
C LEU A 69 -2.49 4.86 -10.11
N CYS A 70 -1.54 4.01 -9.70
CA CYS A 70 -0.51 3.48 -10.60
C CYS A 70 -1.12 2.70 -11.76
N LEU A 71 -2.06 1.79 -11.49
CA LEU A 71 -2.75 1.00 -12.53
C LEU A 71 -3.51 1.88 -13.51
N LEU A 72 -4.27 2.87 -13.03
CA LEU A 72 -5.01 3.79 -13.89
C LEU A 72 -4.08 4.59 -14.80
N ARG A 73 -2.97 5.10 -14.25
CA ARG A 73 -1.93 5.80 -15.03
C ARG A 73 -1.35 4.89 -16.10
N ASP A 74 -0.98 3.67 -15.72
CA ASP A 74 -0.27 2.75 -16.62
C ASP A 74 -1.19 2.21 -17.70
N LEU A 75 -2.44 1.88 -17.37
CA LEU A 75 -3.46 1.51 -18.35
C LEU A 75 -3.75 2.64 -19.34
N PHE A 76 -3.80 3.90 -18.89
CA PHE A 76 -3.94 5.05 -19.79
C PHE A 76 -2.71 5.21 -20.70
N GLY A 77 -1.50 5.03 -20.15
CA GLY A 77 -0.26 5.07 -20.91
C GLY A 77 -0.16 3.98 -21.98
N VAL A 78 -0.56 2.76 -21.63
CA VAL A 78 -0.56 1.60 -22.54
C VAL A 78 -1.64 1.69 -23.60
N SER A 79 -2.86 2.09 -23.24
CA SER A 79 -3.96 2.27 -24.19
C SER A 79 -3.61 3.28 -25.29
N ARG A 80 -2.83 4.31 -24.95
CA ARG A 80 -2.32 5.28 -25.94
C ARG A 80 -1.25 4.71 -26.87
N LYS A 81 -0.45 3.75 -26.40
CA LYS A 81 0.68 3.17 -27.14
C LYS A 81 0.36 1.84 -27.84
N ASN A 82 -0.78 1.20 -27.54
CA ASN A 82 -1.21 -0.10 -28.07
C ASN A 82 -0.13 -1.20 -27.97
N ASP A 83 0.63 -1.21 -26.87
CA ASP A 83 1.68 -2.22 -26.64
C ASP A 83 1.22 -3.28 -25.64
N PRO A 84 0.84 -4.49 -26.09
CA PRO A 84 0.36 -5.55 -25.20
C PRO A 84 1.46 -6.09 -24.26
N LYS A 85 2.75 -5.90 -24.58
CA LYS A 85 3.84 -6.38 -23.70
C LYS A 85 3.94 -5.55 -22.43
N ALA A 86 3.55 -4.27 -22.49
CA ALA A 86 3.57 -3.37 -21.33
C ALA A 86 2.63 -3.83 -20.21
N ILE A 87 1.53 -4.55 -20.54
CA ILE A 87 0.60 -5.10 -19.54
C ILE A 87 1.30 -6.15 -18.66
N ASN A 88 2.14 -7.00 -19.26
CA ASN A 88 2.89 -8.02 -18.51
C ASN A 88 3.87 -7.38 -17.53
N ASP A 89 4.53 -6.28 -17.94
CA ASP A 89 5.43 -5.55 -17.06
C ASP A 89 4.67 -4.88 -15.91
N ILE A 90 3.52 -4.26 -16.17
CA ILE A 90 2.65 -3.68 -15.12
C ILE A 90 2.28 -4.75 -14.09
N LEU A 91 1.81 -5.90 -14.55
CA LEU A 91 1.43 -7.01 -13.67
C LEU A 91 2.63 -7.51 -12.87
N LEU A 92 3.80 -7.64 -13.51
CA LEU A 92 5.03 -8.08 -12.85
C LEU A 92 5.40 -7.14 -11.69
N TYR A 93 5.37 -5.82 -11.90
CA TYR A 93 5.72 -4.85 -10.86
C TYR A 93 4.67 -4.75 -9.75
N LEU A 94 3.39 -4.93 -10.08
CA LEU A 94 2.33 -5.02 -9.07
C LEU A 94 2.54 -6.26 -8.17
N VAL A 95 2.75 -7.44 -8.78
CA VAL A 95 3.02 -8.69 -8.05
C VAL A 95 4.28 -8.56 -7.21
N LEU A 96 5.34 -7.94 -7.76
CA LEU A 96 6.56 -7.68 -7.01
C LEU A 96 6.30 -6.77 -5.79
N GLY A 97 5.50 -5.71 -5.95
CA GLY A 97 5.08 -4.84 -4.84
C GLY A 97 4.31 -5.61 -3.76
N VAL A 98 3.40 -6.50 -4.15
CA VAL A 98 2.65 -7.38 -3.23
C VAL A 98 3.58 -8.31 -2.46
N ILE A 99 4.52 -8.97 -3.16
CA ILE A 99 5.50 -9.86 -2.52
C ILE A 99 6.35 -9.10 -1.51
N ILE A 100 6.84 -7.91 -1.88
CA ILE A 100 7.64 -7.07 -0.96
C ILE A 100 6.79 -6.68 0.25
N GLN A 101 5.52 -6.30 0.08
CA GLN A 101 4.65 -5.97 1.21
C GLN A 101 4.45 -7.18 2.14
N ILE A 102 4.24 -8.38 1.60
CA ILE A 102 4.12 -9.60 2.40
C ILE A 102 5.41 -9.89 3.19
N ILE A 103 6.59 -9.66 2.60
CA ILE A 103 7.86 -9.79 3.33
C ILE A 103 7.93 -8.75 4.45
N ILE A 104 7.53 -7.51 4.17
CA ILE A 104 7.51 -6.42 5.14
C ILE A 104 6.60 -6.74 6.34
N THR A 105 5.44 -7.36 6.11
CA THR A 105 4.50 -7.73 7.18
C THR A 105 5.02 -8.84 8.07
N ALA A 106 6.02 -9.61 7.64
CA ALA A 106 6.74 -10.54 8.51
C ALA A 106 7.87 -9.86 9.29
N ILE A 107 8.65 -8.98 8.64
CA ILE A 107 9.90 -8.46 9.21
C ILE A 107 9.67 -7.26 10.14
N LEU A 108 8.88 -6.27 9.71
CA LEU A 108 8.75 -5.01 10.46
C LEU A 108 8.06 -5.21 11.82
N PRO A 109 6.93 -5.94 11.92
CA PRO A 109 6.25 -6.12 13.21
C PRO A 109 7.07 -6.93 14.22
N VAL A 110 7.94 -7.84 13.76
CA VAL A 110 8.88 -8.57 14.62
C VAL A 110 9.98 -7.64 15.14
N SER A 111 10.46 -6.73 14.31
CA SER A 111 11.52 -5.78 14.67
C SER A 111 11.00 -4.61 15.52
N ILE A 112 9.74 -4.23 15.32
CA ILE A 112 9.08 -3.07 15.91
C ILE A 112 7.74 -3.52 16.49
N VAL A 113 7.75 -3.94 17.74
CA VAL A 113 6.60 -4.56 18.43
C VAL A 113 5.33 -3.70 18.38
N SER A 114 5.46 -2.37 18.39
CA SER A 114 4.28 -1.49 18.29
C SER A 114 3.49 -1.68 16.99
N MET A 115 4.14 -2.12 15.90
CA MET A 115 3.44 -2.39 14.63
C MET A 115 2.56 -3.65 14.67
N GLN A 116 2.61 -4.44 15.76
CA GLN A 116 1.72 -5.58 15.97
C GLN A 116 0.32 -5.16 16.49
N THR A 117 0.13 -3.89 16.85
CA THR A 117 -1.16 -3.37 17.31
C THR A 117 -2.24 -3.63 16.26
N ASN A 118 -3.39 -4.18 16.67
CA ASN A 118 -4.54 -4.48 15.80
C ASN A 118 -4.22 -5.47 14.66
N THR A 119 -3.18 -6.31 14.84
CA THR A 119 -2.83 -7.36 13.90
C THR A 119 -2.91 -8.74 14.54
N ILE A 120 -3.23 -9.75 13.73
CA ILE A 120 -3.23 -11.16 14.11
C ILE A 120 -2.12 -11.89 13.34
N PRO A 121 -1.34 -12.76 14.00
CA PRO A 121 -0.35 -13.58 13.31
C PRO A 121 -1.04 -14.70 12.52
N TYR A 122 -0.70 -14.77 11.22
CA TYR A 122 -1.00 -15.92 10.38
C TYR A 122 0.32 -16.57 9.94
N GLY A 123 0.74 -17.58 10.70
CA GLY A 123 2.10 -18.13 10.57
C GLY A 123 3.14 -17.09 10.96
N PHE A 124 4.01 -16.69 10.03
CA PHE A 124 5.07 -15.69 10.24
C PHE A 124 4.65 -14.26 9.84
N PHE A 125 3.45 -14.08 9.30
CA PHE A 125 2.97 -12.81 8.76
C PHE A 125 1.96 -12.16 9.71
N TYR A 126 2.00 -10.84 9.83
CA TYR A 126 1.03 -10.08 10.60
C TYR A 126 0.03 -9.43 9.65
N PHE A 127 -1.26 -9.70 9.85
CA PHE A 127 -2.35 -9.15 9.06
C PHE A 127 -3.35 -8.41 9.96
N PRO A 128 -4.18 -7.49 9.41
CA PRO A 128 -5.23 -6.83 10.18
C PRO A 128 -6.17 -7.82 10.89
N ASP A 129 -6.38 -7.64 12.20
CA ASP A 129 -7.29 -8.46 12.99
C ASP A 129 -8.74 -7.94 12.94
N ILE A 130 -9.47 -8.32 11.89
CA ILE A 130 -10.76 -7.70 11.58
C ILE A 130 -11.92 -8.28 12.41
N TYR A 131 -11.82 -9.56 12.79
CA TYR A 131 -12.92 -10.29 13.40
C TYR A 131 -12.52 -10.92 14.72
N THR A 132 -13.41 -10.77 15.69
CA THR A 132 -13.37 -11.49 16.97
C THR A 132 -13.50 -13.01 16.76
N VAL A 133 -13.17 -13.78 17.79
CA VAL A 133 -13.33 -15.25 17.82
C VAL A 133 -14.78 -15.74 17.62
N THR A 134 -15.77 -14.85 17.77
CA THR A 134 -17.19 -15.14 17.53
C THR A 134 -17.70 -14.57 16.19
N PHE A 135 -16.78 -14.17 15.30
CA PHE A 135 -17.07 -13.56 13.99
C PHE A 135 -17.79 -12.19 14.03
N GLY A 136 -17.79 -11.52 15.18
CA GLY A 136 -18.11 -10.09 15.28
C GLY A 136 -16.97 -9.21 14.77
N ILE A 137 -17.27 -7.96 14.37
CA ILE A 137 -16.26 -6.97 13.95
C ILE A 137 -15.53 -6.43 15.19
N GLU A 138 -14.20 -6.36 15.14
CA GLU A 138 -13.38 -5.81 16.23
C GLU A 138 -13.67 -4.33 16.50
N LEU A 139 -13.58 -3.90 17.77
CA LEU A 139 -13.96 -2.53 18.18
C LEU A 139 -13.10 -1.43 17.58
N TRP A 140 -11.84 -1.74 17.27
CA TRP A 140 -10.92 -0.79 16.64
C TRP A 140 -11.21 -0.59 15.15
N VAL A 141 -11.95 -1.52 14.52
CA VAL A 141 -12.20 -1.51 13.08
C VAL A 141 -13.21 -0.42 12.73
N ASN A 142 -12.79 0.52 11.89
CA ASN A 142 -13.70 1.46 11.27
C ASN A 142 -14.54 0.75 10.19
N GLN A 143 -15.84 0.61 10.45
CA GLN A 143 -16.77 -0.09 9.55
C GLN A 143 -16.86 0.53 8.15
N THR A 144 -16.71 1.86 8.02
CA THR A 144 -16.69 2.52 6.71
C THR A 144 -15.49 2.09 5.88
N ILE A 145 -14.32 1.96 6.51
CA ILE A 145 -13.09 1.46 5.86
C ILE A 145 -13.26 -0.02 5.51
N LEU A 146 -13.82 -0.83 6.42
CA LEU A 146 -14.11 -2.24 6.14
C LEU A 146 -15.07 -2.41 4.95
N PHE A 147 -16.09 -1.57 4.83
CA PHE A 147 -17.00 -1.62 3.69
C PHE A 147 -16.34 -1.19 2.39
N ALA A 148 -15.38 -0.25 2.41
CA ALA A 148 -14.60 0.09 1.22
C ALA A 148 -13.87 -1.15 0.63
N PHE A 149 -13.44 -2.09 1.48
CA PHE A 149 -12.90 -3.38 1.03
C PHE A 149 -13.97 -4.39 0.60
N ARG A 150 -15.17 -4.37 1.21
CA ARG A 150 -16.25 -5.33 0.92
C ARG A 150 -17.05 -5.02 -0.35
N ILE A 151 -17.06 -3.78 -0.84
CA ILE A 151 -17.89 -3.36 -2.00
C ILE A 151 -17.50 -4.06 -3.32
N ILE A 152 -16.35 -4.75 -3.39
CA ILE A 152 -15.93 -5.52 -4.59
C ILE A 152 -16.24 -7.03 -4.46
N ALA A 153 -16.57 -7.54 -3.27
CA ALA A 153 -16.81 -8.97 -3.01
C ALA A 153 -18.30 -9.29 -2.75
N SER A 154 -19.21 -8.50 -3.30
CA SER A 154 -20.64 -8.84 -3.35
C SER A 154 -21.07 -9.11 -4.79
N VAL A 155 -20.90 -10.36 -5.21
CA VAL A 155 -21.71 -11.02 -6.25
C VAL A 155 -22.13 -12.38 -5.70
#